data_AF-A0A4R8LP34-F1
#
_entry.id   AF-A0A4R8LP34-F1
#
_cell.length_a   1.000
_cell.length_b   1.000
_cell.length_c   1.000
_cell.angle_alpha   90.00
_cell.angle_beta   90.00
_cell.angle_gamma   90.00
#
_symmetry.space_group_name_H-M   'P 1'
#
loop_
_entity.id
_entity.type
_entity.pdbx_description
1 polymer ?
#
loop_
_entity_poly.entity_id
_entity_poly.type
_entity_poly.pdbx_seq_one_letter_code
_entity_poly.pdbx_strand_id
1 'polypeptide(L)'
;MVDEAICLGCGAPLQSSDEDKPGYVPASAIGKPDALCKRCFRIRHYGEFLPVTVDESTYQAQVSQIFDRPGLVLYVVDVFDLAGSLVPNLARFVLTSEVVVVVNKVDLLPERVQYTRLAEWIREQVERTRVPVSDVLFVSAEKQIGMEQVLQLVEWETERPVYVVGMANTGKSTLLNAIASRLSDKKAPYTVSRRPGTTLALSRLEIAGRYGRIELYDTPGLIHEARAIERLCADCLRVVVPQSRLRPRVYQLNPEQSLFLGGIARLDFTRGERQPVVLYVANDLPVHRTKLSRADEIWERHQDDILHVPCSTCRPDFAVRSSIRLQRVRRGEQVVRGSLAISGRGSDIVIPGLGWIALSGRLFDGVLTLPDWLRPSLRPRLVGDLSRRVETGVQRGEER
;
A
#
# COMPACT_ATOMS: atom_id res chain seq x y z
N MET A 1 -40.35 9.45 21.08
CA MET A 1 -38.98 8.97 20.80
C MET A 1 -38.40 9.97 19.81
N VAL A 2 -37.37 10.71 20.20
CA VAL A 2 -36.74 11.70 19.31
C VAL A 2 -35.90 10.91 18.32
N ASP A 3 -36.24 10.94 17.02
CA ASP A 3 -35.43 10.32 15.98
C ASP A 3 -34.03 10.94 16.03
N GLU A 4 -33.05 10.17 16.47
CA GLU A 4 -31.66 10.57 16.40
C GLU A 4 -31.27 10.67 14.92
N ALA A 5 -31.00 11.89 14.46
CA ALA A 5 -30.56 12.12 13.09
C ALA A 5 -29.22 11.40 12.88
N ILE A 6 -29.18 10.39 12.02
CA ILE A 6 -27.99 9.57 11.75
C ILE A 6 -27.37 9.91 10.40
N CYS A 7 -26.04 9.83 10.31
CA CYS A 7 -25.35 10.03 9.05
C CYS A 7 -25.66 8.91 8.05
N LEU A 8 -26.13 9.23 6.85
CA LEU A 8 -26.42 8.22 5.83
C LEU A 8 -25.18 7.44 5.32
N GLY A 9 -23.97 7.98 5.49
CA GLY A 9 -22.74 7.37 5.02
C GLY A 9 -22.13 6.36 6.00
N CYS A 10 -21.95 6.74 7.27
CA CYS A 10 -21.32 5.89 8.30
C CYS A 10 -22.29 5.44 9.40
N GLY A 11 -23.49 6.01 9.45
CA GLY A 11 -24.51 5.72 10.47
C GLY A 11 -24.10 6.10 11.89
N ALA A 12 -23.19 7.07 12.05
CA ALA A 12 -22.92 7.72 13.34
C ALA A 12 -24.03 8.73 13.67
N PRO A 13 -24.37 8.94 14.96
CA PRO A 13 -25.29 10.00 15.36
C PRO A 13 -24.75 11.36 14.91
N LEU A 14 -25.59 12.15 14.25
CA LEU A 14 -25.19 13.48 13.80
C LEU A 14 -25.04 14.40 15.00
N GLN A 15 -23.89 15.06 15.07
CA GLN A 15 -23.56 16.02 16.10
C GLN A 15 -22.88 17.24 15.47
N SER A 16 -22.94 18.39 16.13
CA SER A 16 -22.26 19.61 15.69
C SER A 16 -21.39 20.24 16.78
N SER A 17 -21.05 19.48 17.80
CA SER A 17 -20.30 19.94 18.98
C SER A 17 -18.80 19.75 18.85
N ASP A 18 -18.34 18.72 18.13
CA ASP A 18 -16.92 18.35 18.07
C ASP A 18 -16.54 17.92 16.66
N GLU A 19 -15.73 18.74 15.98
CA GLU A 19 -15.38 18.55 14.57
C GLU A 19 -14.53 17.31 14.29
N ASP A 20 -13.86 16.78 15.31
CA ASP A 20 -12.96 15.63 15.19
C ASP A 20 -13.64 14.30 15.56
N LYS A 21 -14.87 14.34 16.10
CA LYS A 21 -15.63 13.13 16.44
C LYS A 21 -16.50 12.62 15.30
N PRO A 22 -16.74 11.28 15.22
CA PRO A 22 -17.67 10.71 14.26
C PRO A 22 -19.05 11.37 14.31
N GLY A 23 -19.67 11.53 13.14
CA GLY A 23 -20.99 12.15 13.05
C GLY A 23 -21.01 13.67 12.97
N TYR A 24 -19.85 14.35 13.02
CA TYR A 24 -19.81 15.81 12.93
C TYR A 24 -20.45 16.32 11.63
N VAL A 25 -21.35 17.28 11.76
CA VAL A 25 -21.88 18.12 10.69
C VAL A 25 -21.91 19.58 11.18
N PRO A 26 -21.80 20.57 10.27
CA PRO A 26 -22.14 21.94 10.62
C PRO A 26 -23.56 22.01 11.18
N ALA A 27 -23.82 22.89 12.15
CA ALA A 27 -25.13 23.01 12.78
C ALA A 27 -26.28 23.25 11.76
N SER A 28 -25.97 23.89 10.62
CA SER A 28 -26.89 24.13 9.50
C SER A 28 -27.28 22.87 8.70
N ALA A 29 -26.65 21.73 8.96
CA ALA A 29 -26.89 20.45 8.28
C ALA A 29 -27.51 19.38 9.21
N ILE A 30 -27.70 19.67 10.50
CA ILE A 30 -28.45 18.79 11.42
C ILE A 30 -29.92 18.72 10.99
N GLY A 31 -30.47 17.50 10.92
CA GLY A 31 -31.88 17.26 10.60
C GLY A 31 -32.22 17.25 9.11
N LYS A 32 -31.24 17.42 8.20
CA LYS A 32 -31.47 17.22 6.76
C LYS A 32 -31.58 15.72 6.44
N PRO A 33 -32.55 15.30 5.59
CA PRO A 33 -32.77 13.88 5.28
C PRO A 33 -31.57 13.22 4.59
N ASP A 34 -30.75 14.00 3.87
CA ASP A 34 -29.54 13.51 3.17
C ASP A 34 -28.21 13.89 3.86
N ALA A 35 -28.23 14.13 5.17
CA ALA A 35 -27.06 14.62 5.88
C ALA A 35 -25.91 13.59 5.92
N LEU A 36 -24.77 13.97 5.35
CA LEU A 36 -23.51 13.26 5.50
C LEU A 36 -22.61 13.99 6.49
N CYS A 37 -22.06 13.26 7.47
CA CYS A 37 -21.04 13.80 8.35
C CYS A 37 -19.84 14.25 7.54
N LYS A 38 -19.07 15.22 8.07
CA LYS A 38 -17.86 15.80 7.47
C LYS A 38 -16.99 14.72 6.85
N ARG A 39 -16.80 13.59 7.53
CA ARG A 39 -16.08 12.43 7.02
C ARG A 39 -16.73 11.80 5.78
N CYS A 40 -18.01 11.39 5.86
CA CYS A 40 -18.70 10.76 4.74
C CYS A 40 -18.87 11.70 3.54
N PHE A 41 -19.08 12.98 3.81
CA PHE A 41 -19.12 14.02 2.79
C PHE A 41 -17.76 14.14 2.08
N ARG A 42 -16.65 14.16 2.82
CA ARG A 42 -15.30 14.20 2.25
C ARG A 42 -14.91 12.92 1.51
N ILE A 43 -15.33 11.75 1.99
CA ILE A 43 -15.18 10.48 1.26
C ILE A 43 -15.95 10.51 -0.06
N ARG A 44 -17.22 10.93 -0.04
CA ARG A 44 -18.12 10.92 -1.20
C ARG A 44 -17.74 11.95 -2.26
N HIS A 45 -17.32 13.15 -1.84
CA HIS A 45 -17.07 14.27 -2.76
C HIS A 45 -15.59 14.47 -3.10
N TYR A 46 -14.68 14.07 -2.22
CA TYR A 46 -13.23 14.31 -2.38
C TYR A 46 -12.39 13.02 -2.33
N GLY A 47 -12.99 11.85 -2.09
CA GLY A 47 -12.25 10.58 -1.99
C GLY A 47 -11.36 10.49 -0.75
N GLU A 48 -11.55 11.36 0.24
CA GLU A 48 -10.69 11.44 1.42
C GLU A 48 -11.15 10.52 2.53
N PHE A 49 -10.44 9.40 2.72
CA PHE A 49 -10.65 8.50 3.84
C PHE A 49 -10.00 9.09 5.10
N LEU A 50 -10.77 9.72 5.98
CA LEU A 50 -10.28 10.03 7.33
C LEU A 50 -10.22 8.72 8.15
N PRO A 51 -9.04 8.30 8.64
CA PRO A 51 -8.86 7.05 9.34
C PRO A 51 -9.40 7.10 10.78
N VAL A 52 -9.93 5.98 11.27
CA VAL A 52 -10.13 5.69 12.70
C VAL A 52 -9.03 4.71 13.06
N THR A 53 -8.21 5.02 14.05
CA THR A 53 -7.22 4.08 14.60
C THR A 53 -7.98 2.96 15.32
N VAL A 54 -7.75 1.72 14.90
CA VAL A 54 -8.35 0.53 15.53
C VAL A 54 -7.21 -0.24 16.19
N ASP A 55 -7.33 -0.48 17.50
CA ASP A 55 -6.36 -1.29 18.24
C ASP A 55 -6.37 -2.75 17.77
N GLU A 56 -5.23 -3.43 17.92
CA GLU A 56 -5.03 -4.81 17.43
C GLU A 56 -6.03 -5.81 18.04
N SER A 57 -6.41 -5.63 19.32
CA SER A 57 -7.41 -6.49 19.99
C SER A 57 -8.80 -6.34 19.41
N THR A 58 -9.23 -5.10 19.15
CA THR A 58 -10.51 -4.80 18.49
C THR A 58 -10.55 -5.37 17.08
N TYR A 59 -9.43 -5.28 16.34
CA TYR A 59 -9.33 -5.92 15.03
C TYR A 59 -9.47 -7.44 15.09
N GLN A 60 -8.75 -8.10 16.01
CA GLN A 60 -8.83 -9.56 16.17
C GLN A 60 -10.25 -10.02 16.50
N ALA A 61 -10.94 -9.33 17.41
CA ALA A 61 -12.32 -9.63 17.74
C ALA A 61 -13.26 -9.46 16.54
N GLN A 62 -13.03 -8.44 15.71
CA GLN A 62 -13.85 -8.16 14.54
C GLN A 62 -13.61 -9.16 13.42
N VAL A 63 -12.36 -9.52 13.12
CA VAL A 63 -12.03 -10.46 12.05
C VAL A 63 -12.45 -11.88 12.38
N SER A 64 -12.31 -12.30 13.64
CA SER A 64 -12.78 -13.62 14.09
C SER A 64 -14.27 -13.83 13.80
N GLN A 65 -15.07 -12.77 13.88
CA GLN A 65 -16.50 -12.84 13.59
C GLN A 65 -16.84 -12.87 12.09
N ILE A 66 -15.89 -12.54 11.21
CA ILE A 66 -16.10 -12.55 9.75
C ILE A 66 -15.86 -13.94 9.20
N PHE A 67 -14.78 -14.58 9.64
CA PHE A 67 -14.35 -15.91 9.21
C PHE A 67 -15.03 -17.03 10.02
N ASP A 68 -16.37 -16.99 10.09
CA ASP A 68 -17.16 -17.96 10.83
C ASP A 68 -17.30 -19.33 10.13
N ARG A 69 -17.01 -19.39 8.82
CA ARG A 69 -16.90 -20.62 8.04
C ARG A 69 -15.82 -20.51 6.96
N PRO A 70 -15.27 -21.64 6.48
CA PRO A 70 -14.31 -21.64 5.38
C PRO A 70 -14.88 -21.04 4.09
N GLY A 71 -14.04 -20.35 3.32
CA GLY A 71 -14.43 -19.80 2.02
C GLY A 71 -13.25 -19.46 1.12
N LEU A 72 -13.50 -18.63 0.11
CA LEU A 72 -12.46 -18.05 -0.74
C LEU A 72 -12.03 -16.71 -0.15
N VAL A 73 -10.72 -16.50 0.04
CA VAL A 73 -10.14 -15.26 0.55
C VAL A 73 -9.39 -14.57 -0.56
N LEU A 74 -9.90 -13.42 -1.00
CA LEU A 74 -9.20 -12.48 -1.87
C LEU A 74 -8.33 -11.58 -1.00
N TYR A 75 -7.05 -11.93 -0.87
CA TYR A 75 -6.10 -11.18 -0.06
C TYR A 75 -5.44 -10.07 -0.89
N VAL A 76 -5.96 -8.86 -0.76
CA VAL A 76 -5.58 -7.69 -1.56
C VAL A 76 -4.34 -7.00 -1.01
N VAL A 77 -3.28 -7.00 -1.82
CA VAL A 77 -2.00 -6.35 -1.51
C VAL A 77 -1.65 -5.27 -2.53
N ASP A 78 -1.00 -4.19 -2.08
CA ASP A 78 -0.48 -3.14 -2.96
C ASP A 78 0.91 -3.53 -3.48
N VAL A 79 1.10 -3.53 -4.79
CA VAL A 79 2.38 -3.89 -5.41
C VAL A 79 3.53 -2.92 -5.10
N PHE A 80 3.21 -1.68 -4.69
CA PHE A 80 4.20 -0.65 -4.31
C PHE A 80 4.66 -0.80 -2.87
N ASP A 81 3.81 -1.34 -2.00
CA ASP A 81 4.06 -1.42 -0.57
C ASP A 81 3.62 -2.78 -0.03
N LEU A 82 4.23 -3.85 -0.55
CA LEU A 82 3.87 -5.22 -0.13
C LEU A 82 4.02 -5.37 1.38
N ALA A 83 5.14 -4.93 1.95
CA ALA A 83 5.40 -5.06 3.39
C ALA A 83 4.34 -4.32 4.22
N GLY A 84 3.98 -3.09 3.84
CA GLY A 84 2.89 -2.33 4.47
C GLY A 84 1.48 -2.83 4.12
N SER A 85 1.34 -3.77 3.19
CA SER A 85 0.08 -4.40 2.79
C SER A 85 -0.17 -5.75 3.45
N LEU A 86 0.82 -6.29 4.18
CA LEU A 86 0.64 -7.55 4.89
C LEU A 86 -0.17 -7.33 6.17
N VAL A 87 -1.31 -7.98 6.25
CA VAL A 87 -2.19 -8.01 7.42
C VAL A 87 -1.53 -8.82 8.55
N PRO A 88 -1.28 -8.20 9.71
CA PRO A 88 -0.73 -8.90 10.87
C PRO A 88 -1.63 -10.04 11.33
N ASN A 89 -1.04 -11.18 11.68
CA ASN A 89 -1.74 -12.33 12.25
C ASN A 89 -2.89 -12.91 11.39
N LEU A 90 -2.95 -12.58 10.09
CA LEU A 90 -4.02 -13.04 9.19
C LEU A 90 -4.18 -14.57 9.18
N ALA A 91 -3.07 -15.29 9.27
CA ALA A 91 -3.05 -16.75 9.26
C ALA A 91 -4.08 -17.34 10.22
N ARG A 92 -4.24 -16.78 11.43
CA ARG A 92 -5.17 -17.28 12.46
C ARG A 92 -6.62 -17.39 12.00
N PHE A 93 -7.01 -16.63 10.98
CA PHE A 93 -8.39 -16.57 10.48
C PHE A 93 -8.61 -17.34 9.18
N VAL A 94 -7.55 -17.59 8.41
CA VAL A 94 -7.67 -18.08 7.02
C VAL A 94 -7.11 -19.49 6.79
N LEU A 95 -6.60 -20.19 7.82
CA LEU A 95 -5.94 -21.49 7.67
C LEU A 95 -6.79 -22.56 6.96
N THR A 96 -8.11 -22.53 7.16
CA THR A 96 -9.05 -23.50 6.57
C THR A 96 -9.66 -23.02 5.25
N SER A 97 -9.32 -21.80 4.83
CA SER A 97 -9.87 -21.16 3.65
C SER A 97 -8.90 -21.21 2.49
N GLU A 98 -9.44 -21.14 1.28
CA GLU A 98 -8.63 -21.00 0.08
C GLU A 98 -8.19 -19.53 -0.04
N VAL A 99 -6.90 -19.26 -0.17
CA VAL A 99 -6.39 -17.88 -0.18
C VAL A 99 -5.74 -17.57 -1.53
N VAL A 100 -6.31 -16.59 -2.22
CA VAL A 100 -5.77 -16.05 -3.47
C VAL A 100 -5.27 -14.65 -3.20
N VAL A 101 -3.96 -14.42 -3.42
CA VAL A 101 -3.36 -13.10 -3.26
C VAL A 101 -3.67 -12.27 -4.50
N VAL A 102 -4.39 -11.16 -4.32
CA VAL A 102 -4.72 -10.23 -5.39
C VAL A 102 -3.80 -9.02 -5.31
N VAL A 103 -2.78 -9.00 -6.16
CA VAL A 103 -1.79 -7.92 -6.27
C VAL A 103 -2.39 -6.78 -7.10
N ASN A 104 -2.75 -5.69 -6.44
CA ASN A 104 -3.45 -4.58 -7.07
C ASN A 104 -2.51 -3.44 -7.51
N LYS A 105 -3.04 -2.51 -8.32
CA LYS A 105 -2.36 -1.32 -8.86
C LYS A 105 -1.21 -1.63 -9.81
N VAL A 106 -1.27 -2.74 -10.53
CA VAL A 106 -0.19 -3.17 -11.45
C VAL A 106 0.00 -2.25 -12.65
N ASP A 107 -0.98 -1.38 -12.94
CA ASP A 107 -0.91 -0.34 -13.96
C ASP A 107 0.15 0.72 -13.67
N LEU A 108 0.46 0.94 -12.38
CA LEU A 108 1.46 1.88 -11.94
C LEU A 108 2.89 1.33 -12.11
N LEU A 109 3.06 0.00 -12.30
CA LEU A 109 4.38 -0.62 -12.44
C LEU A 109 5.05 -0.19 -13.76
N PRO A 110 6.40 -0.15 -13.81
CA PRO A 110 7.12 0.03 -15.06
C PRO A 110 6.81 -1.09 -16.09
N GLU A 111 6.92 -0.81 -17.38
CA GLU A 111 6.53 -1.74 -18.48
C GLU A 111 7.27 -3.09 -18.48
N ARG A 112 8.43 -3.19 -17.83
CA ARG A 112 9.35 -4.34 -17.94
C ARG A 112 9.34 -5.27 -16.71
N VAL A 113 8.30 -5.26 -15.90
CA VAL A 113 8.20 -6.14 -14.73
C VAL A 113 7.66 -7.51 -15.15
N GLN A 114 8.38 -8.59 -14.83
CA GLN A 114 7.91 -9.96 -15.10
C GLN A 114 7.06 -10.45 -13.92
N TYR A 115 5.79 -10.76 -14.18
CA TYR A 115 4.85 -11.18 -13.15
C TYR A 115 5.14 -12.56 -12.55
N THR A 116 5.78 -13.47 -13.28
CA THR A 116 6.08 -14.82 -12.78
C THR A 116 6.99 -14.82 -11.54
N ARG A 117 8.16 -14.18 -11.63
CA ARG A 117 9.09 -14.07 -10.48
C ARG A 117 8.53 -13.21 -9.35
N LEU A 118 7.77 -12.18 -9.72
CA LEU A 118 7.11 -11.34 -8.73
C LEU A 118 6.06 -12.15 -7.95
N ALA A 119 5.30 -13.02 -8.62
CA ALA A 119 4.35 -13.93 -7.97
C ALA A 119 5.03 -14.89 -7.01
N GLU A 120 6.11 -15.55 -7.44
CA GLU A 120 6.89 -16.45 -6.58
C GLU A 120 7.40 -15.72 -5.33
N TRP A 121 7.99 -14.52 -5.50
CA TRP A 121 8.48 -13.74 -4.38
C TRP A 121 7.36 -13.28 -3.43
N ILE A 122 6.22 -12.82 -3.97
CA ILE A 122 5.05 -12.41 -3.19
C ILE A 122 4.49 -13.60 -2.41
N ARG A 123 4.34 -14.76 -3.07
CA ARG A 123 3.91 -16.02 -2.44
C ARG A 123 4.82 -16.35 -1.26
N GLU A 124 6.13 -16.36 -1.45
CA GLU A 124 7.09 -16.58 -0.37
C GLU A 124 6.94 -15.58 0.79
N GLN A 125 6.72 -14.29 0.50
CA GLN A 125 6.55 -13.28 1.57
C GLN A 125 5.27 -13.51 2.37
N VAL A 126 4.17 -13.88 1.71
CA VAL A 126 2.89 -14.15 2.36
C VAL A 126 2.98 -15.46 3.16
N GLU A 127 3.54 -16.52 2.59
CA GLU A 127 3.68 -17.82 3.26
C GLU A 127 4.59 -17.77 4.49
N ARG A 128 5.59 -16.86 4.52
CA ARG A 128 6.39 -16.58 5.73
C ARG A 128 5.55 -16.09 6.92
N THR A 129 4.39 -15.51 6.66
CA THR A 129 3.41 -15.12 7.70
C THR A 129 2.51 -16.27 8.15
N ARG A 130 2.74 -17.48 7.62
CA ARG A 130 1.95 -18.70 7.80
C ARG A 130 0.56 -18.66 7.15
N VAL A 131 0.31 -17.71 6.25
CA VAL A 131 -0.89 -17.68 5.42
C VAL A 131 -0.67 -18.64 4.24
N PRO A 132 -1.51 -19.68 4.04
CA PRO A 132 -1.40 -20.53 2.86
C PRO A 132 -1.73 -19.69 1.62
N VAL A 133 -1.11 -19.97 0.48
CA VAL A 133 -1.39 -19.26 -0.79
C VAL A 133 -1.71 -20.28 -1.87
N SER A 134 -2.94 -20.23 -2.39
CA SER A 134 -3.36 -21.05 -3.53
C SER A 134 -2.83 -20.45 -4.82
N ASP A 135 -3.07 -19.16 -5.06
CA ASP A 135 -2.65 -18.47 -6.28
C ASP A 135 -2.30 -16.99 -6.04
N VAL A 136 -1.61 -16.37 -7.00
CA VAL A 136 -1.24 -14.95 -7.01
C VAL A 136 -1.69 -14.32 -8.33
N LEU A 137 -2.66 -13.43 -8.25
CA LEU A 137 -3.25 -12.74 -9.40
C LEU A 137 -2.85 -11.27 -9.44
N PHE A 138 -2.63 -10.73 -10.64
CA PHE A 138 -2.21 -9.35 -10.86
C PHE A 138 -3.33 -8.54 -11.49
N VAL A 139 -3.75 -7.47 -10.81
CA VAL A 139 -4.87 -6.64 -11.27
C VAL A 139 -4.58 -5.15 -11.17
N SER A 140 -5.26 -4.39 -12.01
CA SER A 140 -5.59 -3.00 -11.72
C SER A 140 -7.09 -2.92 -11.63
N ALA A 141 -7.63 -2.91 -10.41
CA ALA A 141 -9.07 -2.80 -10.21
C ALA A 141 -9.63 -1.49 -10.80
N GLU A 142 -8.85 -0.40 -10.69
CA GLU A 142 -9.25 0.90 -11.24
C GLU A 142 -9.25 0.90 -12.78
N LYS A 143 -8.20 0.37 -13.41
CA LYS A 143 -8.08 0.33 -14.88
C LYS A 143 -8.70 -0.92 -15.51
N GLN A 144 -9.32 -1.79 -14.70
CA GLN A 144 -9.95 -3.05 -15.13
C GLN A 144 -8.99 -4.02 -15.83
N ILE A 145 -7.70 -3.97 -15.49
CA ILE A 145 -6.66 -4.84 -16.07
C ILE A 145 -6.55 -6.11 -15.24
N GLY A 146 -6.46 -7.28 -15.88
CA GLY A 146 -6.24 -8.57 -15.20
C GLY A 146 -7.44 -9.10 -14.39
N MET A 147 -8.57 -8.39 -14.43
CA MET A 147 -9.75 -8.72 -13.62
C MET A 147 -10.40 -10.05 -14.00
N GLU A 148 -10.24 -10.53 -15.23
CA GLU A 148 -10.92 -11.73 -15.74
C GLU A 148 -10.69 -12.97 -14.86
N GLN A 149 -9.46 -13.19 -14.40
CA GLN A 149 -9.12 -14.32 -13.53
C GLN A 149 -9.80 -14.23 -12.17
N VAL A 150 -9.87 -13.03 -11.59
CA VAL A 150 -10.57 -12.78 -10.32
C VAL A 150 -12.07 -12.98 -10.49
N LEU A 151 -12.65 -12.46 -11.57
CA LEU A 151 -14.07 -12.60 -11.86
C LEU A 151 -14.47 -14.06 -12.03
N GLN A 152 -13.68 -14.84 -12.80
CA GLN A 152 -13.91 -16.27 -12.96
C GLN A 152 -13.90 -17.00 -11.62
N LEU A 153 -12.86 -16.83 -10.80
CA LEU A 153 -12.81 -17.45 -9.47
C LEU A 153 -14.05 -17.12 -8.62
N VAL A 154 -14.46 -15.86 -8.60
CA VAL A 154 -15.61 -15.41 -7.81
C VAL A 154 -16.94 -15.94 -8.36
N GLU A 155 -17.09 -16.03 -9.69
CA GLU A 155 -18.31 -16.56 -10.33
C GLU A 155 -18.61 -18.02 -9.98
N TRP A 156 -17.55 -18.83 -9.79
CA TRP A 156 -17.69 -20.24 -9.41
C TRP A 156 -17.94 -20.45 -7.91
N GLU A 157 -17.70 -19.45 -7.06
CA GLU A 157 -17.95 -19.54 -5.62
C GLU A 157 -19.41 -19.26 -5.25
N THR A 158 -20.28 -20.21 -5.58
CA THR A 158 -21.72 -20.14 -5.29
C THR A 158 -22.10 -20.82 -3.97
N GLU A 159 -21.23 -21.67 -3.42
CA GLU A 159 -21.51 -22.45 -2.19
C GLU A 159 -20.83 -21.88 -0.95
N ARG A 160 -19.68 -21.24 -1.12
CA ARG A 160 -18.85 -20.70 -0.03
C ARG A 160 -18.81 -19.17 -0.11
N PRO A 161 -18.65 -18.48 1.03
CA PRO A 161 -18.50 -17.02 1.03
C PRO A 161 -17.15 -16.61 0.42
N VAL A 162 -17.14 -15.44 -0.22
CA VAL A 162 -15.93 -14.76 -0.69
C VAL A 162 -15.59 -13.62 0.26
N TYR A 163 -14.44 -13.73 0.94
CA TYR A 163 -13.93 -12.72 1.85
C TYR A 163 -12.89 -11.84 1.15
N VAL A 164 -13.07 -10.52 1.17
CA VAL A 164 -12.06 -9.60 0.64
C VAL A 164 -11.32 -8.96 1.80
N VAL A 165 -10.02 -9.24 1.90
CA VAL A 165 -9.17 -8.87 3.04
C VAL A 165 -7.96 -8.10 2.57
N GLY A 166 -7.56 -7.08 3.33
CA GLY A 166 -6.34 -6.34 3.07
C GLY A 166 -6.22 -5.10 3.95
N MET A 167 -5.03 -4.50 3.93
CA MET A 167 -4.80 -3.22 4.60
C MET A 167 -5.61 -2.09 3.93
N ALA A 168 -5.83 -1.00 4.64
CA ALA A 168 -6.36 0.22 4.10
C ALA A 168 -5.46 0.73 2.96
N ASN A 169 -6.08 1.31 1.94
CA ASN A 169 -5.42 1.85 0.75
C ASN A 169 -4.80 0.82 -0.22
N THR A 170 -4.94 -0.49 0.00
CA THR A 170 -4.54 -1.52 -1.00
C THR A 170 -5.49 -1.58 -2.20
N GLY A 171 -6.65 -0.92 -2.11
CA GLY A 171 -7.65 -0.84 -3.18
C GLY A 171 -8.73 -1.93 -3.10
N LYS A 172 -8.94 -2.51 -1.92
CA LYS A 172 -10.00 -3.48 -1.62
C LYS A 172 -11.41 -3.01 -2.06
N SER A 173 -11.80 -1.79 -1.72
CA SER A 173 -13.12 -1.25 -2.10
C SER A 173 -13.23 -1.03 -3.61
N THR A 174 -12.15 -0.63 -4.27
CA THR A 174 -12.07 -0.54 -5.74
C THR A 174 -12.24 -1.91 -6.38
N LEU A 175 -11.60 -2.94 -5.83
CA LEU A 175 -11.72 -4.32 -6.29
C LEU A 175 -13.16 -4.85 -6.14
N LEU A 176 -13.76 -4.65 -4.96
CA LEU A 176 -15.15 -5.04 -4.70
C LEU A 176 -16.13 -4.37 -5.67
N ASN A 177 -15.99 -3.06 -5.89
CA ASN A 177 -16.81 -2.34 -6.86
C ASN A 177 -16.60 -2.86 -8.30
N ALA A 178 -15.36 -3.20 -8.66
CA ALA A 178 -15.06 -3.80 -9.96
C ALA A 178 -15.74 -5.17 -10.13
N ILE A 179 -15.69 -6.03 -9.11
CA ILE A 179 -16.39 -7.32 -9.12
C ILE A 179 -17.91 -7.12 -9.21
N ALA A 180 -18.46 -6.29 -8.32
CA ALA A 180 -19.90 -6.01 -8.26
C ALA A 180 -20.47 -5.49 -9.58
N SER A 181 -19.78 -4.55 -10.22
CA SER A 181 -20.22 -3.94 -11.48
C SER A 181 -20.12 -4.88 -12.69
N ARG A 182 -19.24 -5.88 -12.64
CA ARG A 182 -19.04 -6.84 -13.74
C ARG A 182 -19.93 -8.06 -13.64
N LEU A 183 -20.20 -8.52 -12.41
CA LEU A 183 -20.96 -9.74 -12.16
C LEU A 183 -22.46 -9.49 -11.99
N SER A 184 -22.87 -8.24 -11.74
CA SER A 184 -24.27 -7.90 -11.50
C SER A 184 -24.89 -7.20 -12.72
N ASP A 185 -25.94 -7.79 -13.30
CA ASP A 185 -26.72 -7.20 -14.41
C ASP A 185 -27.50 -5.93 -14.00
N LYS A 186 -27.63 -5.68 -12.70
CA LYS A 186 -28.24 -4.46 -12.12
C LYS A 186 -27.30 -3.88 -11.07
N LYS A 187 -27.43 -2.59 -10.73
CA LYS A 187 -26.81 -2.02 -9.52
C LYS A 187 -27.40 -2.73 -8.29
N ALA A 188 -26.89 -3.90 -7.93
CA ALA A 188 -27.32 -4.63 -6.75
C ALA A 188 -27.07 -3.74 -5.53
N PRO A 189 -28.07 -3.56 -4.64
CA PRO A 189 -27.92 -2.68 -3.50
C PRO A 189 -26.86 -3.25 -2.56
N TYR A 190 -25.80 -2.47 -2.33
CA TYR A 190 -24.78 -2.77 -1.33
C TYR A 190 -25.43 -2.81 0.05
N THR A 191 -25.54 -4.00 0.65
CA THR A 191 -26.27 -4.16 1.91
C THR A 191 -25.27 -4.15 3.07
N VAL A 192 -25.30 -3.09 3.87
CA VAL A 192 -24.46 -3.01 5.07
C VAL A 192 -25.16 -3.79 6.18
N SER A 193 -24.68 -4.99 6.49
CA SER A 193 -25.20 -5.80 7.59
C SER A 193 -24.36 -5.58 8.84
N ARG A 194 -24.91 -4.93 9.86
CA ARG A 194 -24.26 -4.85 11.18
C ARG A 194 -24.52 -6.16 11.93
N ARG A 195 -23.48 -6.94 12.24
CA ARG A 195 -23.60 -8.05 13.20
C ARG A 195 -23.74 -7.44 14.61
N PRO A 196 -24.74 -7.84 15.43
CA PRO A 196 -24.86 -7.38 16.80
C PRO A 196 -23.54 -7.60 17.57
N GLY A 197 -23.00 -6.56 18.19
CA GLY A 197 -21.72 -6.63 18.92
C GLY A 197 -20.46 -6.27 18.12
N THR A 198 -20.58 -5.84 16.86
CA THR A 198 -19.44 -5.34 16.06
C THR A 198 -19.44 -3.82 15.93
N THR A 199 -18.33 -3.17 16.29
CA THR A 199 -18.13 -1.71 16.14
C THR A 199 -17.83 -1.30 14.69
N LEU A 200 -17.36 -2.23 13.84
CA LEU A 200 -17.12 -1.99 12.42
C LEU A 200 -18.24 -2.57 11.55
N ALA A 201 -18.73 -1.74 10.63
CA ALA A 201 -19.77 -2.13 9.68
C ALA A 201 -19.19 -3.10 8.64
N LEU A 202 -19.54 -4.38 8.78
CA LEU A 202 -19.33 -5.37 7.73
C LEU A 202 -20.33 -5.12 6.61
N SER A 203 -19.83 -5.12 5.38
CA SER A 203 -20.70 -5.00 4.22
C SER A 203 -20.80 -6.36 3.56
N ARG A 204 -22.04 -6.83 3.40
CA ARG A 204 -22.36 -8.07 2.69
C ARG A 204 -22.99 -7.67 1.37
N LEU A 205 -22.38 -8.13 0.28
CA LEU A 205 -22.95 -7.97 -1.04
C LEU A 205 -23.38 -9.35 -1.54
N GLU A 206 -24.65 -9.46 -1.91
CA GLU A 206 -25.14 -10.62 -2.65
C GLU A 206 -25.24 -10.26 -4.12
N ILE A 207 -24.60 -11.07 -4.97
CA ILE A 207 -24.65 -10.93 -6.42
C ILE A 207 -25.36 -12.15 -6.98
N ALA A 208 -26.36 -11.93 -7.83
CA ALA A 208 -26.92 -12.99 -8.67
C ALA A 208 -25.97 -13.18 -9.86
N GLY A 209 -25.00 -14.07 -9.71
CA GLY A 209 -24.05 -14.42 -10.77
C GLY A 209 -24.63 -15.41 -11.76
N ARG A 210 -23.87 -15.69 -12.82
CA ARG A 210 -24.28 -16.62 -13.89
C ARG A 210 -24.56 -18.04 -13.41
N TYR A 211 -23.77 -18.52 -12.45
CA TYR A 211 -23.84 -19.90 -11.96
C TYR A 211 -24.62 -20.04 -10.64
N GLY A 212 -25.01 -18.94 -10.02
CA GLY A 212 -25.72 -18.94 -8.75
C GLY A 212 -25.51 -17.66 -7.95
N ARG A 213 -25.99 -17.67 -6.70
CA ARG A 213 -25.83 -16.54 -5.79
C ARG A 213 -24.42 -16.55 -5.18
N ILE A 214 -23.75 -15.40 -5.22
CA ILE A 214 -22.42 -15.19 -4.66
C ILE A 214 -22.55 -14.29 -3.44
N GLU A 215 -21.94 -14.70 -2.32
CA GLU A 215 -21.93 -13.95 -1.06
C GLU A 215 -20.55 -13.33 -0.83
N LEU A 216 -20.43 -12.01 -1.05
CA LEU A 216 -19.18 -11.28 -0.80
C LEU A 216 -19.22 -10.55 0.54
N TYR A 217 -18.11 -10.64 1.27
CA TYR A 217 -17.89 -9.96 2.55
C TYR A 217 -16.73 -8.97 2.42
N ASP A 218 -17.02 -7.68 2.60
CA ASP A 218 -15.98 -6.66 2.74
C ASP A 218 -15.51 -6.60 4.20
N THR A 219 -14.24 -6.88 4.41
CA THR A 219 -13.61 -6.64 5.71
C THR A 219 -13.20 -5.17 5.84
N PRO A 220 -13.32 -4.55 7.02
CA PRO A 220 -12.75 -3.24 7.25
C PRO A 220 -11.24 -3.25 6.99
N GLY A 221 -10.75 -2.28 6.22
CA GLY A 221 -9.32 -2.18 5.92
C GLY A 221 -8.53 -1.75 7.15
N LEU A 222 -7.45 -2.48 7.45
CA LEU A 222 -6.54 -2.14 8.53
C LEU A 222 -5.64 -0.95 8.21
N ILE A 223 -5.54 0.02 9.10
CA ILE A 223 -4.58 1.12 8.96
C ILE A 223 -3.30 0.75 9.71
N HIS A 224 -2.14 1.05 9.13
CA HIS A 224 -0.85 0.78 9.76
C HIS A 224 -0.06 2.08 9.85
N GLU A 225 0.06 2.62 11.07
CA GLU A 225 0.59 3.97 11.39
C GLU A 225 2.05 4.26 10.97
N ALA A 226 2.67 3.34 10.22
CA ALA A 226 4.06 3.36 9.78
C ALA A 226 4.24 3.69 8.28
N ARG A 227 3.22 4.26 7.60
CA ARG A 227 3.30 4.68 6.19
C ARG A 227 3.30 6.20 6.05
N ALA A 228 4.10 6.72 5.11
CA ALA A 228 4.20 8.16 4.85
C ALA A 228 2.82 8.80 4.58
N ILE A 229 2.00 8.14 3.76
CA ILE A 229 0.69 8.61 3.33
C ILE A 229 -0.34 8.76 4.46
N GLU A 230 -0.11 8.17 5.63
CA GLU A 230 -1.09 8.26 6.72
C GLU A 230 -0.95 9.55 7.55
N ARG A 231 0.16 10.27 7.38
CA ARG A 231 0.46 11.53 8.09
C ARG A 231 0.49 12.75 7.16
N LEU A 232 -0.03 12.60 5.95
CA LEU A 232 -0.05 13.65 4.94
C LEU A 232 -1.48 14.15 4.72
N CYS A 233 -1.61 15.46 4.53
CA CYS A 233 -2.86 16.08 4.10
C CYS A 233 -3.16 15.73 2.64
N ALA A 234 -4.39 16.00 2.21
CA ALA A 234 -4.85 15.71 0.85
C ALA A 234 -3.96 16.32 -0.25
N ASP A 235 -3.46 17.54 -0.06
CA ASP A 235 -2.59 18.19 -1.05
C ASP A 235 -1.22 17.50 -1.15
N CYS A 236 -0.62 17.13 -0.01
CA CYS A 236 0.62 16.35 -0.01
C CYS A 236 0.41 14.95 -0.62
N LEU A 237 -0.74 14.33 -0.36
CA LEU A 237 -1.09 13.02 -0.90
C LEU A 237 -1.16 13.02 -2.44
N ARG A 238 -1.69 14.08 -3.05
CA ARG A 238 -1.71 14.24 -4.51
C ARG A 238 -0.31 14.21 -5.14
N VAL A 239 0.71 14.65 -4.39
CA VAL A 239 2.11 14.67 -4.83
C VAL A 239 2.83 13.35 -4.55
N VAL A 240 2.55 12.72 -3.40
CA VAL A 240 3.25 11.51 -2.92
C VAL A 240 2.67 10.23 -3.49
N VAL A 241 1.35 10.19 -3.76
CA VAL A 241 0.67 9.01 -4.28
C VAL A 241 0.69 9.02 -5.81
N PRO A 242 1.25 7.98 -6.46
CA PRO A 242 1.30 7.94 -7.92
C PRO A 242 -0.09 7.93 -8.55
N GLN A 243 -0.34 8.88 -9.47
CA GLN A 243 -1.57 8.97 -10.27
C GLN A 243 -1.43 8.34 -11.66
N SER A 244 -0.20 7.98 -12.03
CA SER A 244 0.14 7.43 -13.34
C SER A 244 1.33 6.48 -13.21
N ARG A 245 1.57 5.70 -14.26
CA ARG A 245 2.70 4.77 -14.35
C ARG A 245 4.01 5.44 -13.90
N LEU A 246 4.73 4.77 -12.99
CA LEU A 246 5.99 5.27 -12.49
C LEU A 246 7.04 5.32 -13.59
N ARG A 247 7.67 6.48 -13.73
CA ARG A 247 8.82 6.67 -14.60
C ARG A 247 10.09 6.47 -13.77
N PRO A 248 11.01 5.56 -14.16
CA PRO A 248 12.28 5.41 -13.46
C PRO A 248 13.08 6.70 -13.54
N ARG A 249 13.37 7.32 -12.39
CA ARG A 249 14.20 8.54 -12.32
C ARG A 249 15.63 8.16 -11.97
N VAL A 250 16.51 8.21 -12.96
CA VAL A 250 17.90 7.77 -12.83
C VAL A 250 18.79 8.96 -12.47
N TYR A 251 19.47 8.86 -11.33
CA TYR A 251 20.47 9.83 -10.89
C TYR A 251 21.85 9.17 -10.87
N GLN A 252 22.77 9.68 -11.68
CA GLN A 252 24.19 9.34 -11.55
C GLN A 252 24.76 10.10 -10.36
N LEU A 253 25.13 9.38 -9.30
CA LEU A 253 25.69 9.95 -8.08
C LEU A 253 27.18 9.65 -7.97
N ASN A 254 27.93 10.64 -7.53
CA ASN A 254 29.27 10.49 -6.97
C ASN A 254 29.18 10.36 -5.44
N PRO A 255 30.21 9.81 -4.78
CA PRO A 255 30.39 9.98 -3.34
C PRO A 255 30.31 11.46 -2.96
N GLU A 256 29.91 11.73 -1.71
CA GLU A 256 29.67 13.06 -1.15
C GLU A 256 28.52 13.82 -1.84
N GLN A 257 27.50 13.08 -2.28
CA GLN A 257 26.24 13.65 -2.78
C GLN A 257 25.04 13.11 -2.01
N SER A 258 24.00 13.92 -1.96
CA SER A 258 22.73 13.61 -1.31
C SER A 258 21.56 13.71 -2.29
N LEU A 259 20.58 12.83 -2.13
CA LEU A 259 19.29 12.89 -2.80
C LEU A 259 18.17 13.04 -1.77
N PHE A 260 17.40 14.11 -1.88
CA PHE A 260 16.15 14.31 -1.17
C PHE A 260 14.98 13.78 -1.99
N LEU A 261 14.05 13.10 -1.34
CA LEU A 261 12.75 12.68 -1.87
C LEU A 261 11.70 13.47 -1.10
N GLY A 262 11.40 14.67 -1.60
CA GLY A 262 10.84 15.77 -0.82
C GLY A 262 11.62 15.99 0.49
N GLY A 263 10.93 16.49 1.49
CA GLY A 263 11.33 16.51 2.89
C GLY A 263 11.06 15.21 3.64
N ILE A 264 10.64 14.14 2.95
CA ILE A 264 10.30 12.86 3.60
C ILE A 264 11.54 12.01 3.77
N ALA A 265 12.36 11.82 2.73
CA ALA A 265 13.55 10.96 2.80
C ALA A 265 14.79 11.65 2.26
N ARG A 266 15.95 11.33 2.83
CA ARG A 266 17.26 11.77 2.35
C ARG A 266 18.20 10.57 2.26
N LEU A 267 18.78 10.36 1.09
CA LEU A 267 19.82 9.37 0.84
C LEU A 267 21.16 10.09 0.67
N ASP A 268 22.09 9.85 1.59
CA ASP A 268 23.47 10.31 1.51
C ASP A 268 24.36 9.20 0.97
N PHE A 269 25.09 9.48 -0.11
CA PHE A 269 26.11 8.59 -0.64
C PHE A 269 27.48 9.03 -0.12
N THR A 270 27.98 8.35 0.92
CA THR A 270 29.18 8.80 1.63
C THR A 270 30.47 8.24 1.04
N ARG A 271 30.49 6.94 0.66
CA ARG A 271 31.68 6.31 0.06
C ARG A 271 31.30 5.24 -0.95
N GLY A 272 32.08 5.10 -2.00
CA GLY A 272 31.90 4.08 -3.03
C GLY A 272 32.33 4.59 -4.40
N GLU A 273 31.76 4.01 -5.45
CA GLU A 273 32.04 4.40 -6.83
C GLU A 273 30.85 5.13 -7.47
N ARG A 274 31.14 6.01 -8.44
CA ARG A 274 30.10 6.67 -9.23
C ARG A 274 29.15 5.62 -9.83
N GLN A 275 27.86 5.76 -9.53
CA GLN A 275 26.88 4.75 -9.92
C GLN A 275 25.47 5.33 -10.11
N PRO A 276 24.61 4.67 -10.89
CA PRO A 276 23.21 5.01 -10.95
C PRO A 276 22.50 4.62 -9.66
N VAL A 277 21.73 5.56 -9.12
CA VAL A 277 20.63 5.32 -8.18
C VAL A 277 19.34 5.57 -8.93
N VAL A 278 18.41 4.61 -8.91
CA VAL A 278 17.14 4.73 -9.64
C VAL A 278 16.01 4.87 -8.63
N LEU A 279 15.20 5.92 -8.78
CA LEU A 279 14.03 6.17 -7.93
C LEU A 279 12.76 5.72 -8.65
N TYR A 280 11.94 4.98 -7.93
CA TYR A 280 10.57 4.61 -8.32
C TYR A 280 9.63 5.16 -7.27
N VAL A 281 9.28 6.42 -7.44
CA VAL A 281 8.43 7.25 -6.58
C VAL A 281 7.43 7.99 -7.46
N ALA A 282 6.37 8.57 -6.88
CA ALA A 282 5.43 9.37 -7.65
C ALA A 282 6.13 10.39 -8.57
N ASN A 283 5.64 10.51 -9.80
CA ASN A 283 6.28 11.33 -10.84
C ASN A 283 6.38 12.80 -10.42
N ASP A 284 5.39 13.28 -9.65
CA ASP A 284 5.30 14.66 -9.17
C ASP A 284 6.06 14.89 -7.86
N LEU A 285 6.59 13.84 -7.21
CA LEU A 285 7.37 13.99 -5.99
C LEU A 285 8.65 14.81 -6.28
N PRO A 286 8.90 15.92 -5.58
CA PRO A 286 10.14 16.66 -5.71
C PRO A 286 11.34 15.77 -5.38
N VAL A 287 12.36 15.75 -6.24
CA VAL A 287 13.64 15.10 -5.91
C VAL A 287 14.75 16.11 -6.16
N HIS A 288 15.52 16.37 -5.11
CA HIS A 288 16.60 17.34 -5.15
C HIS A 288 17.94 16.67 -4.89
N ARG A 289 18.90 16.89 -5.80
CA ARG A 289 20.28 16.43 -5.66
C ARG A 289 21.18 17.57 -5.24
N THR A 290 21.96 17.36 -4.19
CA THR A 290 22.94 18.34 -3.69
C THR A 290 24.26 17.68 -3.28
N LYS A 291 25.26 18.48 -2.94
CA LYS A 291 26.48 18.01 -2.28
C LYS A 291 26.15 17.63 -0.84
N LEU A 292 26.78 16.58 -0.32
CA LEU A 292 26.61 16.15 1.06
C LEU A 292 26.89 17.30 2.06
N SER A 293 27.91 18.11 1.78
CA SER A 293 28.28 19.29 2.58
C SER A 293 27.21 20.39 2.66
N ARG A 294 26.21 20.38 1.77
CA ARG A 294 25.10 21.34 1.73
C ARG A 294 23.76 20.73 2.14
N ALA A 295 23.72 19.42 2.39
CA ALA A 295 22.45 18.75 2.55
C ALA A 295 21.73 19.17 3.85
N ASP A 296 22.47 19.46 4.92
CA ASP A 296 21.87 20.00 6.16
C ASP A 296 21.31 21.43 5.93
N GLU A 297 22.04 22.29 5.21
CA GLU A 297 21.56 23.62 4.82
C GLU A 297 20.26 23.55 4.00
N ILE A 298 20.19 22.65 3.02
CA ILE A 298 18.97 22.44 2.21
C ILE A 298 17.81 21.99 3.09
N TRP A 299 18.04 21.09 4.03
CA TRP A 299 17.02 20.63 4.96
C TRP A 299 16.51 21.75 5.87
N GLU A 300 17.38 22.63 6.36
CA GLU A 300 16.99 23.70 7.28
C GLU A 300 16.27 24.85 6.58
N ARG A 301 16.72 25.23 5.38
CA ARG A 301 16.29 26.48 4.73
C ARG A 301 15.29 26.30 3.61
N HIS A 302 15.24 25.11 3.00
CA HIS A 302 14.54 24.92 1.73
C HIS A 302 13.39 23.90 1.79
N GLN A 303 12.73 23.81 2.94
CA GLN A 303 11.61 22.88 3.10
C GLN A 303 10.36 23.32 2.31
N ASP A 304 10.16 24.63 2.13
CA ASP A 304 8.97 25.20 1.52
C ASP A 304 9.07 25.40 0.00
N ASP A 305 10.29 25.55 -0.55
CA ASP A 305 10.56 25.96 -1.94
C ASP A 305 11.29 24.89 -2.79
N ILE A 306 12.13 24.04 -2.19
CA ILE A 306 12.81 22.96 -2.92
C ILE A 306 12.21 21.60 -2.56
N LEU A 307 12.05 21.33 -1.27
CA LEU A 307 11.58 20.03 -0.80
C LEU A 307 10.05 19.91 -0.89
N HIS A 308 9.32 21.02 -0.70
CA HIS A 308 7.87 21.25 -0.79
C HIS A 308 6.92 20.33 0.00
N VAL A 309 7.26 19.05 0.16
CA VAL A 309 6.42 18.01 0.77
C VAL A 309 7.25 17.28 1.83
N PRO A 310 6.82 17.20 3.10
CA PRO A 310 5.51 17.63 3.60
C PRO A 310 5.34 19.16 3.60
N CYS A 311 4.11 19.62 3.37
CA CYS A 311 3.77 21.03 3.52
C CYS A 311 3.92 21.47 4.98
N SER A 312 3.89 22.79 5.24
CA SER A 312 4.07 23.35 6.58
C SER A 312 3.13 22.76 7.65
N THR A 313 1.90 22.38 7.29
CA THR A 313 0.95 21.74 8.21
C THR A 313 1.33 20.31 8.58
N CYS A 314 1.87 19.53 7.64
CA CYS A 314 2.23 18.13 7.85
C CYS A 314 3.65 17.96 8.40
N ARG A 315 4.52 18.95 8.19
CA ARG A 315 5.94 18.93 8.58
C ARG A 315 6.21 18.53 10.03
N PRO A 316 5.42 18.92 11.05
CA PRO A 316 5.65 18.51 12.43
C PRO A 316 5.73 16.99 12.60
N ASP A 317 4.91 16.22 11.86
CA ASP A 317 4.90 14.76 11.93
C ASP A 317 6.16 14.11 11.34
N PHE A 318 6.99 14.87 10.61
CA PHE A 318 8.19 14.38 9.91
C PHE A 318 9.48 15.01 10.46
N ALA A 319 9.39 15.84 11.51
CA ALA A 319 10.51 16.59 12.06
C ALA A 319 11.50 15.71 12.84
N VAL A 320 11.02 14.71 13.59
CA VAL A 320 11.88 13.77 14.32
C VAL A 320 12.39 12.72 13.36
N ARG A 321 13.71 12.70 13.15
CA ARG A 321 14.34 11.86 12.13
C ARG A 321 15.33 10.88 12.73
N SER A 322 15.41 9.72 12.10
CA SER A 322 16.41 8.69 12.37
C SER A 322 17.25 8.44 11.12
N SER A 323 18.50 8.04 11.34
CA SER A 323 19.44 7.73 10.28
C SER A 323 19.80 6.26 10.32
N ILE A 324 19.69 5.60 9.17
CA ILE A 324 19.97 4.18 9.01
C ILE A 324 21.18 4.04 8.10
N ARG A 325 22.21 3.33 8.57
CA ARG A 325 23.41 3.09 7.76
C ARG A 325 23.10 2.10 6.66
N LEU A 326 23.51 2.43 5.45
CA LEU A 326 23.48 1.54 4.28
C LEU A 326 24.89 1.06 4.03
N GLN A 327 25.08 -0.26 3.93
CA GLN A 327 26.39 -0.83 3.68
C GLN A 327 26.26 -1.99 2.69
N ARG A 328 27.13 -2.01 1.67
CA ARG A 328 27.29 -3.21 0.85
C ARG A 328 27.97 -4.30 1.68
N VAL A 329 27.34 -5.47 1.76
CA VAL A 329 27.87 -6.61 2.53
C VAL A 329 28.26 -7.73 1.56
N ARG A 330 29.46 -8.28 1.73
CA ARG A 330 29.90 -9.48 0.98
C ARG A 330 29.36 -10.74 1.64
N ARG A 331 29.26 -11.84 0.89
CA ARG A 331 28.78 -13.13 1.41
C ARG A 331 29.70 -13.57 2.56
N GLY A 332 29.15 -13.72 3.77
CA GLY A 332 29.87 -14.12 4.98
C GLY A 332 30.35 -12.97 5.88
N GLU A 333 30.18 -11.71 5.47
CA GLU A 333 30.47 -10.56 6.34
C GLU A 333 29.33 -10.34 7.35
N GLN A 334 29.71 -9.98 8.58
CA GLN A 334 28.73 -9.60 9.59
C GLN A 334 28.13 -8.23 9.26
N VAL A 335 26.80 -8.18 9.24
CA VAL A 335 26.05 -6.93 9.10
C VAL A 335 26.13 -6.17 10.42
N VAL A 336 26.55 -4.90 10.37
CA VAL A 336 26.55 -4.05 11.57
C VAL A 336 25.13 -3.92 12.08
N ARG A 337 24.90 -4.13 13.38
CA ARG A 337 23.58 -4.03 14.00
C ARG A 337 22.98 -2.64 13.73
N GLY A 338 21.75 -2.60 13.21
CA GLY A 338 21.07 -1.35 12.83
C GLY A 338 21.43 -0.82 11.42
N SER A 339 22.18 -1.57 10.62
CA SER A 339 22.42 -1.24 9.21
C SER A 339 21.56 -2.08 8.26
N LEU A 340 21.28 -1.53 7.08
CA LEU A 340 20.67 -2.25 5.97
C LEU A 340 21.78 -2.78 5.04
N ALA A 341 21.86 -4.11 4.95
CA ALA A 341 22.83 -4.81 4.13
C ALA A 341 22.39 -4.84 2.66
N ILE A 342 23.10 -4.10 1.81
CA ILE A 342 22.86 -4.07 0.36
C ILE A 342 23.56 -5.27 -0.28
N SER A 343 22.78 -6.09 -0.98
CA SER A 343 23.29 -7.27 -1.70
C SER A 343 24.17 -6.87 -2.88
N GLY A 344 25.20 -7.68 -3.17
CA GLY A 344 26.03 -7.53 -4.36
C GLY A 344 25.27 -7.69 -5.69
N ARG A 345 24.04 -8.23 -5.68
CA ARG A 345 23.16 -8.26 -6.86
C ARG A 345 22.37 -6.97 -7.06
N GLY A 346 22.37 -6.09 -6.05
CA GLY A 346 21.48 -4.94 -5.96
C GLY A 346 20.32 -5.21 -5.01
N SER A 347 19.67 -4.14 -4.57
CA SER A 347 18.53 -4.21 -3.66
C SER A 347 17.64 -2.99 -3.86
N ASP A 348 16.34 -3.17 -3.67
CA ASP A 348 15.40 -2.07 -3.54
C ASP A 348 15.25 -1.74 -2.06
N ILE A 349 15.47 -0.46 -1.71
CA ILE A 349 15.10 0.10 -0.42
C ILE A 349 13.68 0.64 -0.56
N VAL A 350 12.71 -0.07 0.03
CA VAL A 350 11.29 0.30 0.01
C VAL A 350 11.02 1.25 1.17
N ILE A 351 10.42 2.40 0.85
CA ILE A 351 9.98 3.42 1.80
C ILE A 351 8.45 3.40 1.83
N PRO A 352 7.81 2.90 2.90
CA PRO A 352 6.36 2.69 2.95
C PRO A 352 5.57 3.96 2.63
N GLY A 353 4.67 3.86 1.66
CA GLY A 353 3.86 4.97 1.16
C GLY A 353 4.58 5.99 0.26
N LEU A 354 5.88 5.85 -0.04
CA LEU A 354 6.62 6.79 -0.91
C LEU A 354 7.11 6.14 -2.22
N GLY A 355 7.47 4.86 -2.18
CA GLY A 355 8.05 4.13 -3.30
C GLY A 355 9.36 3.44 -2.91
N TRP A 356 10.30 3.29 -3.84
CA TRP A 356 11.59 2.67 -3.54
C TRP A 356 12.78 3.27 -4.27
N ILE A 357 13.96 3.03 -3.69
CA ILE A 357 15.28 3.38 -4.22
C ILE A 357 15.96 2.09 -4.66
N ALA A 358 16.21 1.93 -5.96
CA ALA A 358 16.92 0.78 -6.50
C ALA A 358 18.43 1.04 -6.59
N LEU A 359 19.20 0.20 -5.89
CA LEU A 359 20.67 0.23 -5.88
C LEU A 359 21.25 -0.91 -6.73
N SER A 360 22.31 -0.61 -7.47
CA SER A 360 22.89 -1.52 -8.47
C SER A 360 23.66 -2.73 -7.89
N GLY A 361 24.02 -2.69 -6.59
CA GLY A 361 24.86 -3.70 -5.93
C GLY A 361 26.36 -3.43 -6.00
N ARG A 362 26.77 -2.31 -6.64
CA ARG A 362 28.13 -1.78 -6.56
C ARG A 362 28.44 -1.31 -5.14
N LEU A 363 29.72 -1.07 -4.84
CA LEU A 363 30.14 -0.56 -3.53
C LEU A 363 29.40 0.74 -3.23
N PHE A 364 28.62 0.72 -2.15
CA PHE A 364 27.81 1.82 -1.70
C PHE A 364 27.78 1.79 -0.17
N ASP A 365 28.40 2.79 0.43
CA ASP A 365 28.20 3.16 1.82
C ASP A 365 27.44 4.48 1.84
N GLY A 366 26.42 4.54 2.68
CA GLY A 366 25.57 5.70 2.76
C GLY A 366 24.73 5.72 4.01
N VAL A 367 23.89 6.74 4.09
CA VAL A 367 22.93 6.93 5.17
C VAL A 367 21.58 7.24 4.57
N LEU A 368 20.55 6.57 5.06
CA LEU A 368 19.17 6.89 4.74
C LEU A 368 18.55 7.55 5.96
N THR A 369 18.17 8.81 5.84
CA THR A 369 17.54 9.60 6.90
C THR A 369 16.05 9.75 6.61
N LEU A 370 15.21 9.30 7.54
CA LEU A 370 13.75 9.23 7.45
C LEU A 370 13.13 9.67 8.79
N PRO A 371 11.83 9.99 8.85
CA PRO A 371 11.12 10.07 10.11
C PRO A 371 11.33 8.80 10.96
N ASP A 372 11.46 8.96 12.27
CA ASP A 372 11.78 7.87 13.19
C ASP A 372 10.70 6.79 13.30
N TRP A 373 9.46 7.08 12.93
CA TRP A 373 8.35 6.12 12.84
C TRP A 373 8.30 5.40 11.49
N LEU A 374 8.95 5.92 10.45
CA LEU A 374 8.93 5.35 9.11
C LEU A 374 10.04 4.30 8.97
N ARG A 375 9.64 3.04 8.83
CA ARG A 375 10.55 1.90 8.78
C ARG A 375 10.76 1.43 7.33
N PRO A 376 11.92 1.66 6.71
CA PRO A 376 12.20 1.13 5.38
C PRO A 376 12.43 -0.38 5.45
N SER A 377 12.21 -1.06 4.31
CA SER A 377 12.53 -2.47 4.15
C SER A 377 13.39 -2.72 2.92
N LEU A 378 14.06 -3.88 2.87
CA LEU A 378 14.85 -4.31 1.71
C LEU A 378 14.11 -5.43 0.99
N ARG A 379 14.16 -5.40 -0.34
CA ARG A 379 13.74 -6.52 -1.20
C ARG A 379 14.69 -6.72 -2.39
N PRO A 380 14.66 -7.89 -3.04
CA PRO A 380 15.29 -8.05 -4.35
C PRO A 380 14.77 -7.02 -5.34
N ARG A 381 15.60 -6.59 -6.29
CA ARG A 381 15.18 -5.55 -7.24
C ARG A 381 14.00 -6.01 -8.08
N LEU A 382 12.90 -5.25 -8.00
CA LEU A 382 11.69 -5.51 -8.76
C LEU A 382 11.93 -5.31 -10.26
N VAL A 383 12.75 -4.31 -10.62
CA VAL A 383 13.23 -4.09 -11.99
C VAL A 383 14.71 -4.48 -12.07
N GLY A 384 15.03 -5.44 -12.91
CA GLY A 384 16.37 -6.01 -13.06
C GLY A 384 16.43 -7.45 -12.57
N ASP A 385 16.49 -7.68 -11.25
CA ASP A 385 16.72 -9.03 -10.72
C ASP A 385 15.47 -9.91 -10.85
N LEU A 386 14.30 -9.40 -10.49
CA LEU A 386 13.03 -10.07 -10.70
C LEU A 386 12.54 -9.98 -12.17
N SER A 387 13.26 -9.28 -13.05
CA SER A 387 12.86 -9.10 -14.47
C SER A 387 13.82 -9.65 -15.53
N ARG A 388 15.00 -10.19 -15.16
CA ARG A 388 15.94 -10.80 -16.13
C ARG A 388 15.41 -12.15 -16.60
N ARG A 389 15.23 -12.34 -17.90
CA ARG A 389 15.02 -13.70 -18.47
C ARG A 389 16.12 -14.63 -17.97
N VAL A 390 15.77 -15.84 -17.50
CA VAL A 390 16.73 -16.94 -17.55
C VAL A 390 16.91 -17.18 -19.05
N GLU A 391 18.01 -16.72 -19.63
CA GLU A 391 18.47 -17.36 -20.85
C GLU A 391 18.87 -18.77 -20.43
N THR A 392 17.92 -19.71 -20.58
CA THR A 392 18.24 -21.13 -20.54
C THR A 392 19.33 -21.33 -21.58
N GLY A 393 20.49 -21.79 -21.12
CA GLY A 393 21.67 -21.97 -21.95
C GLY A 393 21.34 -22.78 -23.18
N VAL A 394 21.27 -22.12 -24.33
CA VAL A 394 21.39 -22.79 -25.62
C VAL A 394 22.89 -22.94 -25.85
N GLN A 395 23.30 -24.20 -25.89
CA GLN A 395 24.64 -24.66 -26.21
C GLN A 395 25.22 -23.83 -27.36
N ARG A 396 26.44 -23.31 -27.17
CA ARG A 396 27.32 -22.97 -28.28
C ARG A 396 27.64 -24.29 -28.98
N GLY A 397 26.80 -24.66 -29.93
CA GLY A 397 27.10 -25.66 -30.95
C GLY A 397 28.24 -25.12 -31.81
N GLU A 398 29.27 -25.95 -31.91
CA GLU A 398 30.43 -25.79 -32.78
C GLU A 398 29.97 -25.73 -34.24
N GLU A 399 30.38 -24.69 -34.96
CA GLU A 399 30.61 -24.79 -36.40
C GLU A 399 32.04 -24.30 -36.66
N ARG A 400 32.90 -25.25 -37.01
CA ARG A 400 34.17 -25.07 -37.68
C ARG A 400 34.08 -25.76 -39.03
#